data_AF-A0A368FYT7-F1
#
_entry.id   AF-A0A368FYT7-F1
#
_cell.length_a   1.000
_cell.length_b   1.000
_cell.length_c   1.000
_cell.angle_alpha   90.00
_cell.angle_beta   90.00
_cell.angle_gamma   90.00
#
_symmetry.space_group_name_H-M   'P 1'
#
loop_
_entity.id
_entity.type
_entity.pdbx_description
1 polymer ?
#
loop_
_entity_poly.entity_id
_entity_poly.type
_entity_poly.pdbx_seq_one_letter_code
_entity_poly.pdbx_strand_id
1 'polypeptide(L)'
;MGRKGWSALNVCVVADAIDRILYVNSAFPGSTHDSTVWNRCALSLFRTGEAIKGYQLIGDANGGGIMTPFHPTSVRGDNRKMRYNREHIHSRLIVERTVGRWKKRFTALASKFRVAPHFA
;
A
#
# COMPACT_ATOMS: atom_id res chain seq x y z
N MET A 1 10.84 18.54 1.57
CA MET A 1 10.29 18.32 2.93
C MET A 1 8.77 18.27 2.83
N GLY A 2 8.12 17.24 3.38
CA GLY A 2 6.65 17.11 3.35
C GLY A 2 5.95 17.83 4.51
N ARG A 3 4.60 17.77 4.54
CA ARG A 3 3.72 18.42 5.53
C ARG A 3 4.03 18.11 7.00
N LYS A 4 4.73 17.00 7.26
CA LYS A 4 5.04 16.52 8.62
C LYS A 4 6.27 17.20 9.25
N GLY A 5 7.05 18.00 8.52
CA GLY A 5 8.23 18.68 9.08
C GLY A 5 9.45 17.77 9.33
N TRP A 6 9.38 16.51 8.89
CA TRP A 6 10.51 15.57 8.86
C TRP A 6 10.55 14.81 7.53
N SER A 7 11.73 14.33 7.16
CA SER A 7 11.92 13.46 6.01
C SER A 7 11.32 12.08 6.30
N ALA A 8 10.57 11.55 5.34
CA ALA A 8 10.00 10.21 5.38
C ALA A 8 10.11 9.62 3.97
N LEU A 9 9.87 8.32 3.84
CA LEU A 9 9.69 7.66 2.55
C LEU A 9 8.21 7.34 2.36
N ASN A 10 7.73 7.47 1.12
CA ASN A 10 6.48 6.86 0.69
C ASN A 10 6.83 5.49 0.13
N VAL A 11 6.31 4.43 0.76
CA VAL A 11 6.70 3.05 0.48
C VAL A 11 5.48 2.27 0.04
N CYS A 12 5.54 1.70 -1.17
CA CYS A 12 4.56 0.72 -1.62
C CYS A 12 4.98 -0.66 -1.15
N VAL A 13 4.07 -1.39 -0.50
CA VAL A 13 4.28 -2.76 -0.03
C VAL A 13 3.14 -3.63 -0.55
N VAL A 14 3.48 -4.78 -1.12
CA VAL A 14 2.52 -5.86 -1.38
C VAL A 14 2.84 -7.01 -0.44
N ALA A 15 1.82 -7.52 0.22
CA ALA A 15 1.91 -8.71 1.05
C ALA A 15 0.86 -9.74 0.64
N ASP A 16 1.15 -11.01 0.87
CA ASP A 16 0.17 -12.09 0.69
C ASP A 16 -0.78 -12.20 1.91
N ALA A 17 -1.75 -13.10 1.80
CA ALA A 17 -2.76 -13.33 2.84
C ALA A 17 -2.19 -13.90 4.16
N ILE A 18 -0.95 -14.40 4.16
CA ILE A 18 -0.27 -14.96 5.34
C ILE A 18 0.87 -14.04 5.82
N ASP A 19 0.75 -12.75 5.52
CA ASP A 19 1.62 -11.68 6.01
C ASP A 19 3.06 -11.69 5.47
N ARG A 20 3.33 -12.37 4.36
CA ARG A 20 4.64 -12.33 3.71
C ARG A 20 4.70 -11.16 2.76
N ILE A 21 5.73 -10.35 2.91
CA ILE A 21 6.01 -9.26 1.98
C ILE A 21 6.52 -9.87 0.66
N LEU A 22 5.80 -9.59 -0.43
CA LEU A 22 6.13 -10.04 -1.78
C LEU A 22 6.85 -8.97 -2.59
N TYR A 23 6.61 -7.70 -2.27
CA TYR A 23 7.17 -6.57 -3.00
C TYR A 23 7.30 -5.35 -2.09
N VAL A 24 8.40 -4.59 -2.26
CA VAL A 24 8.64 -3.30 -1.60
C VAL A 24 9.22 -2.33 -2.61
N ASN A 25 8.66 -1.12 -2.64
CA ASN A 25 9.25 0.01 -3.36
C ASN A 25 9.34 1.20 -2.42
N SER A 26 10.57 1.57 -2.05
CA SER A 26 10.88 2.66 -1.13
C SER A 26 11.62 3.83 -1.80
N ALA A 27 11.57 3.92 -3.14
CA ALA A 27 12.33 4.90 -3.92
C ALA A 27 11.76 6.33 -3.87
N PHE A 28 10.68 6.55 -3.12
CA PHE A 28 9.94 7.82 -3.15
C PHE A 28 10.04 8.59 -1.84
N PRO A 29 10.30 9.91 -1.90
CA PRO A 29 10.12 10.79 -0.76
C PRO A 29 8.69 10.71 -0.21
N GLY A 30 8.54 10.92 1.09
CA GLY A 30 7.24 10.92 1.78
C GLY A 30 6.29 12.04 1.36
N SER A 31 6.77 13.00 0.56
CA SER A 31 5.94 14.02 -0.09
C SER A 31 5.35 13.59 -1.43
N THR A 32 5.76 12.44 -1.97
CA THR A 32 5.25 11.91 -3.23
C THR A 32 3.81 11.39 -3.04
N HIS A 33 2.93 11.74 -3.98
CA HIS A 33 1.54 11.28 -3.97
C HIS A 33 1.46 9.76 -4.20
N ASP A 34 0.53 9.07 -3.53
CA ASP A 34 0.40 7.61 -3.60
C ASP A 34 0.17 7.10 -5.02
N SER A 35 -0.60 7.82 -5.83
CA SER A 35 -0.81 7.44 -7.24
C SER A 35 0.50 7.50 -8.06
N THR A 36 1.41 8.42 -7.74
CA THR A 36 2.71 8.51 -8.39
C THR A 36 3.59 7.33 -8.01
N VAL A 37 3.58 6.92 -6.73
CA VAL A 37 4.28 5.71 -6.28
C VAL A 37 3.72 4.49 -6.97
N TRP A 38 2.38 4.34 -6.98
CA TRP A 38 1.70 3.22 -7.63
C TRP A 38 2.04 3.10 -9.11
N ASN A 39 1.95 4.20 -9.86
CA ASN A 39 2.23 4.24 -11.30
C ASN A 39 3.69 3.90 -11.64
N ARG A 40 4.60 4.04 -10.68
CA ARG A 40 6.03 3.73 -10.83
C ARG A 40 6.46 2.44 -10.13
N CYS A 41 5.51 1.62 -9.67
CA CYS A 41 5.83 0.29 -9.18
C CYS A 41 5.96 -0.71 -10.33
N ALA A 42 6.84 -1.71 -10.17
CA ALA A 42 6.99 -2.83 -11.10
C ALA A 42 5.85 -3.85 -10.97
N LEU A 43 4.61 -3.36 -10.90
CA LEU A 43 3.38 -4.15 -10.73
C LEU A 43 2.44 -3.96 -11.93
N SER A 44 2.97 -3.49 -13.07
CA SER A 44 2.22 -3.33 -14.32
C SER A 44 1.58 -4.63 -14.79
N LEU A 45 2.18 -5.78 -14.49
CA LEU A 45 1.66 -7.12 -14.83
C LEU A 45 0.26 -7.37 -14.27
N PHE A 46 -0.07 -6.85 -13.07
CA PHE A 46 -1.42 -6.94 -12.51
C PHE A 46 -2.42 -6.01 -13.20
N ARG A 47 -1.91 -4.97 -13.89
CA ARG A 47 -2.72 -4.04 -14.70
C ARG A 47 -2.99 -4.59 -16.10
N THR A 48 -2.00 -5.26 -16.69
CA THR A 48 -2.10 -5.87 -18.02
C THR A 48 -2.79 -7.24 -18.00
N GLY A 49 -2.98 -7.82 -16.81
CA GLY A 49 -3.55 -9.17 -16.66
C GLY A 49 -2.56 -10.29 -16.95
N GLU A 50 -1.28 -9.95 -17.10
CA GLU A 50 -0.16 -10.88 -17.32
C GLU A 50 0.42 -11.43 -16.02
N ALA A 51 -0.09 -10.98 -14.87
CA ALA A 51 0.24 -11.54 -13.57
C ALA A 51 -0.23 -13.00 -13.43
N ILE A 52 0.13 -13.62 -12.29
CA ILE A 52 -0.20 -15.01 -11.99
C ILE A 52 -1.71 -15.21 -12.07
N LYS A 53 -2.16 -16.11 -12.95
CA LYS A 53 -3.57 -16.43 -13.14
C LYS A 53 -4.20 -16.85 -11.81
N GLY A 54 -5.34 -16.25 -11.48
CA GLY A 54 -6.05 -16.51 -10.23
C GLY A 54 -5.64 -15.62 -9.05
N TYR A 55 -4.62 -14.79 -9.20
CA TYR A 55 -4.23 -13.79 -8.21
C TYR A 55 -4.63 -12.40 -8.65
N GLN A 56 -4.96 -11.56 -7.68
CA GLN A 56 -5.29 -10.16 -7.91
C GLN A 56 -4.82 -9.30 -6.75
N LEU A 57 -4.42 -8.07 -7.06
CA LEU A 57 -4.03 -7.12 -6.02
C LEU A 57 -5.26 -6.42 -5.45
N ILE A 58 -5.29 -6.31 -4.13
CA ILE A 58 -6.33 -5.60 -3.38
C ILE A 58 -5.70 -4.35 -2.78
N GLY A 59 -6.32 -3.20 -2.98
CA GLY A 59 -5.77 -1.93 -2.52
C GLY A 59 -6.80 -0.81 -2.49
N ASP A 60 -6.31 0.39 -2.20
CA ASP A 60 -7.13 1.60 -2.14
C ASP A 60 -7.29 2.23 -3.51
N ALA A 61 -8.23 3.17 -3.64
CA ALA A 61 -8.79 3.72 -4.88
C ALA A 61 -7.81 4.34 -5.91
N ASN A 62 -6.50 4.22 -5.71
CA ASN A 62 -5.50 5.09 -6.31
C ASN A 62 -4.74 4.43 -7.49
N GLY A 63 -5.28 3.39 -8.12
CA GLY A 63 -4.57 2.66 -9.18
C GLY A 63 -5.43 1.84 -10.12
N GLY A 64 -5.11 1.83 -11.41
CA GLY A 64 -5.63 0.80 -12.33
C GLY A 64 -4.97 -0.55 -12.04
N GLY A 65 -5.69 -1.66 -12.26
CA GLY A 65 -5.19 -3.03 -12.05
C GLY A 65 -5.20 -3.53 -10.60
N ILE A 66 -5.92 -2.84 -9.71
CA ILE A 66 -6.18 -3.28 -8.34
C ILE A 66 -7.68 -3.34 -8.10
N MET A 67 -8.10 -4.28 -7.28
CA MET A 67 -9.45 -4.35 -6.75
C MET A 67 -9.61 -3.34 -5.63
N THR A 68 -10.52 -2.39 -5.84
CA THR A 68 -10.81 -1.29 -4.90
C THR A 68 -12.17 -1.50 -4.24
N PRO A 69 -12.44 -0.88 -3.08
CA PRO A 69 -13.77 -0.90 -2.49
C PRO A 69 -14.77 -0.16 -3.38
N PHE A 70 -16.05 -0.55 -3.33
CA PHE A 70 -17.14 0.20 -3.93
C PHE A 70 -17.32 1.54 -3.22
N HIS A 71 -17.61 2.59 -3.98
CA HIS A 71 -17.86 3.93 -3.43
C HIS A 71 -19.09 3.92 -2.51
N PRO A 72 -19.09 4.60 -1.33
CA PRO A 72 -20.20 4.52 -0.37
C PRO A 72 -21.59 4.79 -0.96
N THR A 73 -21.71 5.74 -1.90
CA THR A 73 -22.98 6.05 -2.57
C THR A 73 -23.50 4.89 -3.44
N SER A 74 -22.61 4.05 -3.97
CA SER A 74 -22.94 2.91 -4.83
C SER A 74 -23.33 1.65 -4.06
N VAL A 75 -23.12 1.65 -2.74
CA VAL A 75 -23.33 0.50 -1.85
C VAL A 75 -24.74 0.48 -1.24
N ARG A 76 -25.43 1.62 -1.20
CA ARG A 76 -26.76 1.75 -0.57
C ARG A 76 -27.77 0.80 -1.21
N GLY A 77 -28.33 -0.10 -0.41
CA GLY A 77 -29.33 -1.09 -0.86
C GLY A 77 -28.75 -2.31 -1.56
N ASP A 78 -27.44 -2.43 -1.70
CA ASP A 78 -26.78 -3.58 -2.32
C ASP A 78 -25.96 -4.38 -1.29
N ASN A 79 -26.59 -5.44 -0.76
CA ASN A 79 -25.97 -6.34 0.22
C ASN A 79 -24.68 -6.99 -0.28
N ARG A 80 -24.54 -7.22 -1.59
CA ARG A 80 -23.34 -7.86 -2.15
C ARG A 80 -22.17 -6.89 -2.11
N LYS A 81 -22.38 -5.62 -2.48
CA LYS A 81 -21.35 -4.57 -2.38
C LYS A 81 -20.98 -4.26 -0.93
N MET A 82 -21.96 -4.24 -0.02
CA MET A 82 -21.71 -4.10 1.41
C MET A 82 -20.80 -5.22 1.93
N ARG A 83 -21.13 -6.47 1.60
CA ARG A 83 -20.31 -7.63 1.98
C ARG A 83 -18.91 -7.54 1.37
N TYR A 84 -18.79 -7.23 0.09
CA TYR A 84 -17.49 -7.07 -0.57
C TYR A 84 -16.62 -6.01 0.13
N ASN A 85 -17.16 -4.82 0.42
CA ASN A 85 -16.41 -3.78 1.11
C ASN A 85 -15.97 -4.20 2.51
N ARG A 86 -16.80 -4.97 3.22
CA ARG A 86 -16.43 -5.55 4.52
C ARG A 86 -15.26 -6.51 4.40
N GLU A 87 -15.30 -7.44 3.45
CA GLU A 87 -14.18 -8.37 3.21
C GLU A 87 -12.92 -7.64 2.71
N HIS A 88 -13.09 -6.57 1.92
CA HIS A 88 -12.00 -5.72 1.45
C HIS A 88 -11.28 -5.04 2.63
N ILE A 89 -12.04 -4.51 3.61
CA ILE A 89 -11.48 -3.97 4.86
C ILE A 89 -10.64 -5.04 5.58
N HIS A 90 -11.18 -6.25 5.76
CA HIS A 90 -10.44 -7.34 6.40
C HIS A 90 -9.15 -7.71 5.65
N SER A 91 -9.21 -7.70 4.32
CA SER A 91 -8.04 -7.97 3.47
C SER A 91 -6.97 -6.87 3.62
N ARG A 92 -7.37 -5.60 3.70
CA ARG A 92 -6.44 -4.48 3.93
C ARG A 92 -5.74 -4.54 5.29
N LEU A 93 -6.45 -4.99 6.33
CA LEU A 93 -5.87 -5.15 7.66
C LEU A 93 -4.67 -6.09 7.67
N ILE A 94 -4.59 -7.05 6.74
CA ILE A 94 -3.42 -7.94 6.60
C ILE A 94 -2.16 -7.11 6.27
N VAL A 95 -2.25 -6.17 5.33
CA VAL A 95 -1.12 -5.31 4.94
C VAL A 95 -0.74 -4.40 6.10
N GLU A 96 -1.71 -3.75 6.74
CA GLU A 96 -1.46 -2.87 7.90
C GLU A 96 -0.81 -3.62 9.06
N ARG A 97 -1.30 -4.82 9.38
CA ARG A 97 -0.75 -5.71 10.41
C ARG A 97 0.68 -6.16 10.05
N THR A 98 0.93 -6.46 8.77
CA THR A 98 2.25 -6.85 8.28
C THR A 98 3.26 -5.73 8.45
N VAL A 99 2.92 -4.52 7.99
CA VAL A 99 3.76 -3.32 8.17
C VAL A 99 3.95 -3.02 9.68
N GLY A 100 2.90 -3.13 10.48
CA GLY A 100 2.95 -2.93 11.93
C GLY A 100 3.92 -3.89 12.63
N ARG A 101 3.89 -5.19 12.29
CA ARG A 101 4.85 -6.17 12.83
C ARG A 101 6.28 -5.86 12.43
N TRP A 102 6.51 -5.44 11.19
CA TRP A 102 7.84 -5.04 10.73
C TRP A 102 8.36 -3.81 11.48
N LYS A 103 7.52 -2.80 11.69
CA LYS A 103 7.86 -1.62 12.51
C LYS A 103 8.17 -1.98 13.97
N LYS A 104 7.47 -2.97 14.54
CA LYS A 104 7.73 -3.46 15.90
C LYS A 104 9.04 -4.26 15.97
N ARG A 105 9.32 -5.10 14.98
CA ARG A 105 10.53 -5.93 14.92
C ARG A 105 11.79 -5.12 14.60
N PHE A 106 11.67 -4.19 13.66
CA PHE A 106 12.73 -3.30 13.22
C PHE A 106 12.34 -1.88 13.61
N THR A 107 12.64 -1.51 14.85
CA THR A 107 12.30 -0.20 15.42
C THR A 107 12.80 0.96 14.56
N ALA A 108 13.91 0.76 13.83
CA ALA A 108 14.40 1.67 12.80
C ALA A 108 13.32 2.15 11.81
N LEU A 109 12.37 1.29 11.42
CA LEU A 109 11.30 1.63 10.48
C LEU A 109 10.18 2.49 11.11
N ALA A 110 10.12 2.53 12.45
CA ALA A 110 9.18 3.36 13.21
C ALA A 110 9.83 4.64 13.76
N SER A 111 11.16 4.61 13.91
CA SER A 111 11.95 5.70 14.49
C SER A 111 12.25 6.80 13.49
N LYS A 112 12.45 8.01 14.02
CA LYS A 112 13.03 9.13 13.27
C LYS A 112 14.54 9.12 13.51
N PHE A 113 15.30 9.04 12.44
CA PHE A 113 16.75 9.18 12.51
C PHE A 113 17.14 10.64 12.31
N ARG A 114 18.03 11.15 13.17
CA ARG A 114 18.76 12.38 12.90
C ARG A 114 19.97 11.99 12.07
N VAL A 115 20.02 12.45 10.83
CA VAL A 115 21.18 12.27 9.96
C VAL A 115 21.92 13.59 9.97
N ALA A 116 23.19 13.59 10.37
CA ALA A 116 24.04 14.75 10.16
C ALA A 116 24.22 14.90 8.63
N PRO A 117 23.98 16.09 8.04
CA PRO A 117 24.27 16.28 6.63
C PRO A 117 25.78 16.08 6.42
N HIS A 118 26.15 15.10 5.59
CA HIS A 118 27.50 15.01 5.07
C HIS A 118 27.57 15.98 3.90
N PHE A 119 28.17 17.14 4.14
CA PHE A 119 28.60 18.00 3.05
C PHE A 119 29.87 17.36 2.47
N ALA A 120 29.82 17.01 1.18
CA ALA A 120 30.99 16.64 0.40
C ALA A 120 31.47 17.87 -0.37
#